data_AF-A0A423W1Z0-F1
#
_entry.id   AF-A0A423W1Z0-F1
#
_cell.length_a   1.000
_cell.length_b   1.000
_cell.length_c   1.000
_cell.angle_alpha   90.00
_cell.angle_beta   90.00
_cell.angle_gamma   90.00
#
_symmetry.space_group_name_H-M   'P 1'
#
loop_
_entity.id
_entity.type
_entity.pdbx_description
1 polymer ?
#
loop_
_entity_poly.entity_id
_entity_poly.type
_entity_poly.pdbx_seq_one_letter_code
_entity_poly.pdbx_strand_id
1 'polypeptide(L)'
;MSTFLGVHCLRSSRSLQGTLRARIRTACRESTTAALLQLSPRPSRCFSSLPTSSNVHGHTACSKFRARGTIQGQQRNALRYIEQQRRTFFGSRGVIRDYVDIPPTYKDEEGLPFRKDGDVDLAETVTIFQGFADMTPWRANKLLKILHGRRVAGTLEDPELQVNTESYSQREIDRALEYLRKTVPVDEITNAGLRAEDELRALEEESSVQETDDGNDAPQKDAERRSSGGWIYKDTGNSDVYGQGVLDKIRARNIARREAEEKALEEKRKLEEEAGQQNWGGLATYQPGGARPLQVMSAKEEEYRAQATSDLEAPPEVPRWRLLLPATLFVATLVPLLWWASGYYSPPGEDRRLMPWTGEGNATVYGLLLLNLAVFVAWRRMSLWKFMNKWLIMDMAIPRPIGTVTAIFSHQTPTHLIENMFFLWLLGGLLHNEVNRAEYLTVFLSCGAAGFLASLYKCVLSRHLTYGLGASSATFGVICAYFWLYKFDGFKILGLPPDPYNGVQGLGVIGLIVGMNLIPAFRGLPGQKDWMSHLAGIATGIGFAELIQRRRKDREGGEKKSVVE
;
A
#
# COMPACT_ATOMS: atom_id res chain seq x y z
N MET A 1 -6.13 -28.70 -32.41
CA MET A 1 -6.63 -30.02 -31.97
C MET A 1 -7.95 -29.76 -31.28
N SER A 2 -9.03 -30.09 -31.99
CA SER A 2 -10.42 -29.81 -31.64
C SER A 2 -11.09 -31.08 -31.13
N THR A 3 -12.24 -30.90 -30.46
CA THR A 3 -13.36 -31.87 -30.26
C THR A 3 -13.07 -33.05 -29.32
N PHE A 4 -13.98 -33.45 -28.42
CA PHE A 4 -15.33 -33.94 -28.74
C PHE A 4 -16.33 -33.81 -27.58
N LEU A 5 -17.53 -33.29 -27.89
CA LEU A 5 -18.79 -33.56 -27.19
C LEU A 5 -19.22 -35.01 -27.42
N GLY A 6 -19.90 -35.60 -26.44
CA GLY A 6 -20.68 -36.84 -26.59
C GLY A 6 -22.11 -36.63 -26.11
N VAL A 7 -23.02 -36.35 -27.04
CA VAL A 7 -24.48 -36.47 -26.87
C VAL A 7 -24.88 -37.82 -27.46
N HIS A 8 -25.55 -38.67 -26.69
CA HIS A 8 -26.32 -39.80 -27.23
C HIS A 8 -27.73 -39.80 -26.67
N CYS A 9 -28.68 -39.66 -27.59
CA CYS A 9 -30.12 -39.80 -27.41
C CYS A 9 -30.51 -41.27 -27.61
N LEU A 10 -31.33 -41.85 -26.73
CA LEU A 10 -32.12 -43.05 -27.01
C LEU A 10 -33.44 -43.05 -26.22
N ARG A 11 -34.49 -42.64 -26.94
CA ARG A 11 -35.85 -43.19 -27.05
C ARG A 11 -36.39 -44.17 -25.98
N SER A 12 -37.57 -43.80 -25.47
CA SER A 12 -38.80 -44.61 -25.39
C SER A 12 -38.94 -45.71 -24.31
N SER A 13 -39.81 -45.45 -23.33
CA SER A 13 -40.95 -46.33 -23.05
C SER A 13 -42.10 -45.55 -22.39
N ARG A 14 -43.31 -45.94 -22.77
CA ARG A 14 -44.60 -45.35 -22.40
C ARG A 14 -45.15 -45.96 -21.11
N SER A 15 -46.06 -45.20 -20.52
CA SER A 15 -47.25 -45.63 -19.77
C SER A 15 -47.06 -45.99 -18.29
N LEU A 16 -47.60 -45.12 -17.43
CA LEU A 16 -48.68 -45.49 -16.51
C LEU A 16 -49.44 -44.23 -16.09
N GLN A 17 -50.67 -44.12 -16.59
CA GLN A 17 -51.72 -43.22 -16.12
C GLN A 17 -52.22 -43.70 -14.75
N GLY A 18 -52.69 -42.77 -13.90
CA GLY A 18 -53.53 -43.17 -12.76
C GLY A 18 -53.62 -42.16 -11.61
N THR A 19 -54.27 -41.03 -11.85
CA THR A 19 -55.17 -40.29 -10.95
C THR A 19 -55.26 -40.68 -9.46
N LEU A 20 -55.10 -39.70 -8.54
CA LEU A 20 -56.15 -39.38 -7.54
C LEU A 20 -56.06 -37.95 -6.98
N ARG A 21 -57.25 -37.39 -6.73
CA ARG A 21 -57.60 -36.00 -6.44
C ARG A 21 -57.40 -35.58 -4.96
N ALA A 22 -57.07 -34.31 -4.81
CA ALA A 22 -57.55 -33.27 -3.88
C ALA A 22 -58.46 -33.60 -2.66
N ARG A 23 -58.21 -32.87 -1.55
CA ARG A 23 -59.11 -32.25 -0.52
C ARG A 23 -58.44 -32.32 0.88
N ILE A 24 -58.50 -31.40 1.86
CA ILE A 24 -59.38 -30.26 2.21
C ILE A 24 -58.67 -29.37 3.29
N ARG A 25 -59.07 -28.09 3.39
CA ARG A 25 -58.76 -27.09 4.45
C ARG A 25 -59.59 -27.31 5.74
N THR A 26 -59.06 -26.93 6.91
CA THR A 26 -59.66 -26.12 8.03
C THR A 26 -58.78 -26.29 9.27
N ALA A 27 -58.12 -25.27 9.86
CA ALA A 27 -58.61 -24.15 10.67
C ALA A 27 -59.28 -24.56 12.01
N CYS A 28 -58.60 -24.26 13.14
CA CYS A 28 -59.20 -23.94 14.43
C CYS A 28 -58.25 -23.06 15.26
N ARG A 29 -58.84 -22.15 16.04
CA ARG A 29 -58.29 -20.99 16.77
C ARG A 29 -58.82 -21.05 18.20
N GLU A 30 -58.02 -20.62 19.19
CA GLU A 30 -58.32 -20.07 20.54
C GLU A 30 -57.14 -20.42 21.51
N SER A 31 -56.29 -19.46 21.94
CA SER A 31 -56.39 -18.56 23.13
C SER A 31 -56.43 -19.34 24.46
N THR A 32 -55.53 -19.19 25.44
CA THR A 32 -55.13 -17.99 26.22
C THR A 32 -53.88 -18.21 27.10
N THR A 33 -53.12 -17.12 27.32
CA THR A 33 -52.32 -16.71 28.52
C THR A 33 -51.24 -17.63 29.12
N ALA A 34 -49.98 -17.19 29.04
CA ALA A 34 -49.07 -17.07 30.19
C ALA A 34 -47.83 -16.22 29.83
N ALA A 35 -47.63 -15.14 30.57
CA ALA A 35 -46.46 -14.28 30.50
C ALA A 35 -45.25 -14.95 31.15
N LEU A 36 -44.16 -15.12 30.39
CA LEU A 36 -42.83 -15.30 30.95
C LEU A 36 -41.82 -14.51 30.11
N LEU A 37 -41.18 -13.56 30.77
CA LEU A 37 -40.00 -12.84 30.31
C LEU A 37 -38.89 -13.85 29.98
N GLN A 38 -38.62 -14.06 28.69
CA GLN A 38 -37.39 -14.67 28.23
C GLN A 38 -36.68 -13.68 27.31
N LEU A 39 -35.51 -13.22 27.77
CA LEU A 39 -34.52 -12.51 26.97
C LEU A 39 -34.12 -13.41 25.80
N SER A 40 -34.61 -13.08 24.61
CA SER A 40 -34.17 -13.69 23.36
C SER A 40 -32.69 -13.35 23.13
N PRO A 41 -31.83 -14.34 22.86
CA PRO A 41 -30.52 -14.05 22.28
C PRO A 41 -30.74 -13.54 20.84
N ARG A 42 -30.07 -12.43 20.52
CA ARG A 42 -30.09 -11.82 19.17
C ARG A 42 -29.62 -12.85 18.14
N PRO A 43 -30.22 -12.91 16.94
CA PRO A 43 -29.83 -13.89 15.93
C PRO A 43 -28.41 -13.59 15.42
N SER A 44 -27.45 -14.48 15.70
CA SER A 44 -26.13 -14.47 15.11
C SER A 44 -26.22 -15.00 13.67
N ARG A 45 -25.90 -14.15 12.69
CA ARG A 45 -25.86 -14.54 11.27
C ARG A 45 -24.49 -15.14 10.96
N CYS A 46 -24.47 -16.44 10.65
CA CYS A 46 -23.27 -17.17 10.28
C CYS A 46 -23.09 -17.19 8.75
N PHE A 47 -21.86 -16.97 8.29
CA PHE A 47 -21.46 -17.22 6.92
C PHE A 47 -20.90 -18.64 6.82
N SER A 48 -21.62 -19.58 6.20
CA SER A 48 -21.04 -20.84 5.76
C SER A 48 -21.79 -21.42 4.55
N SER A 49 -21.01 -21.76 3.51
CA SER A 49 -21.40 -22.71 2.48
C SER A 49 -20.55 -23.98 2.64
N LEU A 50 -21.25 -25.11 2.79
CA LEU A 50 -20.80 -26.52 2.74
C LEU A 50 -20.39 -27.22 4.05
N PRO A 51 -20.70 -28.53 4.19
CA PRO A 51 -20.73 -29.23 5.46
C PRO A 51 -19.43 -29.98 5.80
N THR A 52 -19.25 -30.15 7.10
CA THR A 52 -18.15 -30.81 7.82
C THR A 52 -18.06 -32.33 7.62
N SER A 53 -16.83 -32.85 7.70
CA SER A 53 -16.53 -34.15 8.32
C SER A 53 -15.23 -34.06 9.12
N SER A 54 -15.30 -34.57 10.34
CA SER A 54 -14.33 -34.60 11.43
C SER A 54 -13.18 -35.60 11.26
N ASN A 55 -12.03 -35.36 11.91
CA ASN A 55 -11.44 -36.29 12.90
C ASN A 55 -10.16 -35.76 13.60
N VAL A 56 -10.29 -35.58 14.92
CA VAL A 56 -9.42 -35.88 16.09
C VAL A 56 -7.93 -36.25 15.91
N HIS A 57 -7.09 -35.65 16.78
CA HIS A 57 -6.00 -36.17 17.67
C HIS A 57 -5.01 -34.98 17.91
N GLY A 58 -4.72 -34.42 19.09
CA GLY A 58 -4.76 -34.90 20.47
C GLY A 58 -3.34 -35.26 20.93
N HIS A 59 -2.54 -34.32 21.47
CA HIS A 59 -1.45 -34.61 22.42
C HIS A 59 -1.06 -33.38 23.27
N THR A 60 -1.01 -33.65 24.58
CA THR A 60 -0.70 -32.82 25.75
C THR A 60 0.75 -32.95 26.21
N ALA A 61 1.32 -31.86 26.76
CA ALA A 61 2.21 -31.77 27.96
C ALA A 61 2.73 -30.32 28.03
N CYS A 62 2.52 -29.47 29.04
CA CYS A 62 2.58 -29.50 30.51
C CYS A 62 3.99 -29.51 31.13
N SER A 63 4.49 -28.34 31.54
CA SER A 63 4.96 -27.98 32.91
C SER A 63 5.67 -26.61 32.85
N LYS A 64 5.09 -25.54 33.39
CA LYS A 64 5.27 -24.97 34.74
C LYS A 64 6.72 -24.79 35.19
N PHE A 65 7.19 -23.53 35.17
CA PHE A 65 7.92 -22.96 36.32
C PHE A 65 7.54 -21.48 36.49
N ARG A 66 7.27 -21.11 37.73
CA ARG A 66 6.82 -19.78 38.19
C ARG A 66 7.90 -19.25 39.11
N ALA A 67 8.38 -18.03 38.88
CA ALA A 67 9.02 -17.23 39.93
C ALA A 67 8.70 -15.75 39.69
N ARG A 68 8.16 -15.13 40.75
CA ARG A 68 7.84 -13.70 40.90
C ARG A 68 9.11 -12.94 41.27
N GLY A 69 9.20 -11.67 40.84
CA GLY A 69 10.15 -10.70 41.40
C GLY A 69 10.03 -9.34 40.73
N THR A 70 9.14 -8.48 41.23
CA THR A 70 9.14 -7.03 41.00
C THR A 70 10.23 -6.39 41.86
N ILE A 71 10.94 -5.36 41.36
CA ILE A 71 11.25 -4.09 42.03
C ILE A 71 11.98 -3.14 41.06
N GLN A 72 11.57 -1.86 41.14
CA GLN A 72 12.10 -0.66 40.48
C GLN A 72 13.61 -0.43 40.68
N GLY A 73 14.23 0.30 39.76
CA GLY A 73 15.56 0.89 39.99
C GLY A 73 16.13 1.70 38.82
N GLN A 74 15.79 2.99 38.80
CA GLN A 74 16.59 4.14 38.34
C GLN A 74 17.45 4.04 37.06
N GLN A 75 17.06 4.88 36.09
CA GLN A 75 17.97 5.53 35.14
C GLN A 75 19.17 6.17 35.85
N ARG A 76 20.38 5.87 35.36
CA ARG A 76 21.51 6.79 35.41
C ARG A 76 22.31 6.70 34.11
N ASN A 77 22.27 7.79 33.36
CA ASN A 77 23.25 8.10 32.31
C ASN A 77 24.63 8.18 32.94
N ALA A 78 25.59 7.46 32.37
CA ALA A 78 27.01 7.66 32.62
C ALA A 78 27.72 7.77 31.27
N LEU A 79 27.99 9.01 30.87
CA LEU A 79 29.01 9.35 29.88
C LEU A 79 30.33 8.72 30.35
N ARG A 80 30.87 7.78 29.55
CA ARG A 80 32.26 7.36 29.70
C ARG A 80 33.05 7.87 28.50
N TYR A 81 33.79 8.93 28.78
CA TYR A 81 35.07 9.25 28.14
C TYR A 81 35.92 7.97 28.12
N ILE A 82 36.36 7.51 26.95
CA ILE A 82 37.47 6.54 26.86
C ILE A 82 38.68 7.26 26.32
N GLU A 83 39.54 7.54 27.29
CA GLU A 83 40.97 7.78 27.28
C GLU A 83 41.72 7.24 26.05
N GLN A 84 42.43 8.15 25.37
CA GLN A 84 43.46 7.83 24.40
C GLN A 84 44.55 6.96 25.06
N GLN A 85 44.67 5.69 24.67
CA GLN A 85 45.84 4.88 25.02
C GLN A 85 46.90 4.94 23.92
N ARG A 86 48.11 5.30 24.36
CA ARG A 86 49.34 5.38 23.59
C ARG A 86 49.76 4.01 23.05
N ARG A 87 50.35 4.05 21.84
CA ARG A 87 50.99 2.96 21.09
C ARG A 87 51.97 2.12 21.91
N THR A 88 51.89 0.80 21.76
CA THR A 88 52.99 -0.14 22.05
C THR A 88 53.50 -0.73 20.72
N PHE A 89 54.79 -0.56 20.48
CA PHE A 89 55.54 -1.24 19.42
C PHE A 89 55.92 -2.63 19.96
N PHE A 90 55.67 -3.70 19.18
CA PHE A 90 55.89 -5.12 19.52
C PHE A 90 54.84 -5.78 20.44
N GLY A 91 53.75 -6.24 19.81
CA GLY A 91 52.77 -7.16 20.39
C GLY A 91 51.89 -7.74 19.28
N SER A 92 51.63 -9.05 19.31
CA SER A 92 50.83 -9.87 18.38
C SER A 92 49.80 -9.12 17.50
N ARG A 93 49.73 -9.45 16.19
CA ARG A 93 48.70 -9.00 15.23
C ARG A 93 47.28 -9.07 15.85
N GLY A 94 46.80 -7.94 16.36
CA GLY A 94 45.46 -7.80 16.92
C GLY A 94 44.42 -7.69 15.81
N VAL A 95 43.18 -8.03 16.12
CA VAL A 95 42.03 -7.76 15.24
C VAL A 95 41.84 -6.25 15.19
N ILE A 96 41.92 -5.67 13.99
CA ILE A 96 41.76 -4.24 13.77
C ILE A 96 40.27 -3.90 13.90
N ARG A 97 39.94 -2.86 14.67
CA ARG A 97 38.54 -2.49 14.97
C ARG A 97 38.24 -1.03 14.71
N ASP A 98 39.26 -0.18 14.73
CA ASP A 98 39.12 1.26 14.62
C ASP A 98 39.61 1.72 13.25
N TYR A 99 38.91 2.68 12.65
CA TYR A 99 39.22 3.23 11.33
C TYR A 99 40.66 3.78 11.23
N VAL A 100 41.15 4.39 12.32
CA VAL A 100 42.49 4.99 12.41
C VAL A 100 43.62 3.95 12.32
N ASP A 101 43.32 2.69 12.64
CA ASP A 101 44.30 1.59 12.66
C ASP A 101 44.32 0.78 11.35
N ILE A 102 43.55 1.21 10.34
CA ILE A 102 43.55 0.56 9.03
C ILE A 102 44.91 0.79 8.35
N PRO A 103 45.58 -0.27 7.85
CA PRO A 103 46.82 -0.11 7.13
C PRO A 103 46.57 0.60 5.79
N PRO A 104 47.45 1.53 5.36
CA PRO A 104 47.34 2.22 4.07
C PRO A 104 47.33 1.27 2.85
N THR A 105 47.77 0.03 3.03
CA THR A 105 47.76 -1.02 2.01
C THR A 105 46.45 -1.82 1.98
N TYR A 106 45.43 -1.45 2.76
CA TYR A 106 44.16 -2.14 2.83
C TYR A 106 43.43 -2.13 1.49
N LYS A 107 42.95 -3.30 1.07
CA LYS A 107 42.09 -3.49 -0.09
C LYS A 107 40.84 -4.23 0.32
N ASP A 108 39.69 -3.77 -0.17
CA ASP A 108 38.39 -4.36 0.13
C ASP A 108 38.31 -5.85 -0.27
N GLU A 109 38.88 -6.22 -1.43
CA GLU A 109 38.88 -7.59 -1.94
C GLU A 109 39.57 -8.61 -1.01
N GLU A 110 40.61 -8.16 -0.29
CA GLU A 110 41.41 -8.99 0.61
C GLU A 110 40.80 -9.03 2.03
N GLY A 111 40.15 -7.93 2.42
CA GLY A 111 39.49 -7.78 3.71
C GLY A 111 40.44 -7.71 4.91
N LEU A 112 39.88 -7.66 6.12
CA LEU A 112 40.65 -7.63 7.38
C LEU A 112 40.47 -8.92 8.19
N PRO A 113 41.52 -9.38 8.90
CA PRO A 113 41.41 -10.52 9.80
C PRO A 113 40.52 -10.18 10.99
N PHE A 114 39.50 -10.99 11.24
CA PHE A 114 38.48 -10.75 12.28
C PHE A 114 38.75 -11.51 13.60
N ARG A 115 39.70 -12.44 13.64
CA ARG A 115 40.06 -13.19 14.86
C ARG A 115 41.55 -13.46 14.96
N LYS A 116 42.01 -13.75 16.19
CA LYS A 116 43.41 -14.09 16.47
C LYS A 116 43.75 -15.54 16.11
N ASP A 117 42.78 -16.43 16.19
CA ASP A 117 42.95 -17.88 16.05
C ASP A 117 42.90 -18.39 14.58
N GLY A 118 43.16 -17.52 13.61
CA GLY A 118 43.24 -17.90 12.18
C GLY A 118 41.89 -17.95 11.45
N ASP A 119 41.75 -18.84 10.46
CA ASP A 119 40.58 -18.96 9.58
C ASP A 119 39.58 -20.02 10.09
N VAL A 120 38.27 -19.81 9.87
CA VAL A 120 37.14 -20.67 10.29
C VAL A 120 37.25 -22.05 9.66
N ASP A 121 37.11 -23.09 10.49
CA ASP A 121 37.17 -24.49 10.05
C ASP A 121 35.81 -24.95 9.46
N LEU A 122 35.78 -26.11 8.81
CA LEU A 122 34.58 -26.66 8.18
C LEU A 122 33.42 -26.85 9.17
N ALA A 123 33.69 -27.38 10.36
CA ALA A 123 32.67 -27.55 11.39
C ALA A 123 32.04 -26.22 11.81
N GLU A 124 32.88 -25.20 12.03
CA GLU A 124 32.42 -23.85 12.37
C GLU A 124 31.64 -23.21 11.22
N THR A 125 32.10 -23.38 9.98
CA THR A 125 31.45 -22.87 8.77
C THR A 125 30.01 -23.37 8.66
N VAL A 126 29.79 -24.68 8.86
CA VAL A 126 28.46 -25.30 8.84
C VAL A 126 27.57 -24.75 9.96
N THR A 127 28.13 -24.46 11.13
CA THR A 127 27.35 -23.89 12.25
C THR A 127 26.96 -22.43 12.05
N ILE A 128 27.80 -21.63 11.38
CA ILE A 128 27.55 -20.21 11.10
C ILE A 128 26.54 -20.09 9.96
N PHE A 129 26.78 -20.79 8.85
CA PHE A 129 26.00 -20.75 7.62
C PHE A 129 25.05 -21.95 7.49
N GLN A 130 24.22 -22.17 8.52
CA GLN A 130 23.23 -23.24 8.50
C GLN A 130 22.24 -23.04 7.34
N GLY A 131 22.11 -24.07 6.49
CA GLY A 131 21.19 -24.06 5.35
C GLY A 131 21.81 -23.63 4.01
N PHE A 132 23.12 -23.33 3.96
CA PHE A 132 23.84 -23.01 2.72
C PHE A 132 24.80 -24.15 2.37
N ALA A 133 24.38 -25.04 1.46
CA ALA A 133 25.17 -26.22 1.07
C ALA A 133 26.43 -25.86 0.24
N ASP A 134 26.43 -24.69 -0.41
CA ASP A 134 27.50 -24.24 -1.30
C ASP A 134 28.64 -23.51 -0.57
N MET A 135 28.55 -23.37 0.77
CA MET A 135 29.50 -22.60 1.57
C MET A 135 30.73 -23.42 1.96
N THR A 136 31.85 -23.20 1.27
CA THR A 136 33.15 -23.78 1.63
C THR A 136 33.87 -22.94 2.70
N PRO A 137 34.79 -23.51 3.50
CA PRO A 137 35.52 -22.77 4.54
C PRO A 137 36.29 -21.57 3.97
N TRP A 138 36.91 -21.75 2.81
CA TRP A 138 37.62 -20.67 2.13
C TRP A 138 36.67 -19.52 1.72
N ARG A 139 35.51 -19.86 1.15
CA ARG A 139 34.49 -18.89 0.71
C ARG A 139 33.90 -18.13 1.91
N ALA A 140 33.60 -18.84 3.00
CA ALA A 140 33.13 -18.24 4.24
C ALA A 140 34.16 -17.27 4.86
N ASN A 141 35.44 -17.68 4.92
CA ASN A 141 36.51 -16.83 5.45
C ASN A 141 36.75 -15.59 4.58
N LYS A 142 36.69 -15.73 3.26
CA LYS A 142 36.78 -14.59 2.34
C LYS A 142 35.67 -13.58 2.60
N LEU A 143 34.42 -14.04 2.69
CA LEU A 143 33.26 -13.18 3.00
C LEU A 143 33.42 -12.48 4.35
N LEU A 144 33.79 -13.22 5.41
CA LEU A 144 33.95 -12.67 6.75
C LEU A 144 35.06 -11.61 6.84
N LYS A 145 36.17 -11.81 6.11
CA LYS A 145 37.26 -10.82 6.04
C LYS A 145 36.84 -9.54 5.34
N ILE A 146 36.17 -9.64 4.19
CA ILE A 146 35.67 -8.48 3.42
C ILE A 146 34.69 -7.69 4.29
N LEU A 147 33.68 -8.36 4.87
CA LEU A 147 32.67 -7.70 5.69
C LEU A 147 33.25 -7.07 6.96
N HIS A 148 34.22 -7.72 7.60
CA HIS A 148 34.91 -7.13 8.74
C HIS A 148 35.70 -5.88 8.33
N GLY A 149 36.41 -5.93 7.21
CA GLY A 149 37.09 -4.79 6.61
C GLY A 149 36.15 -3.60 6.39
N ARG A 150 35.00 -3.82 5.75
CA ARG A 150 33.98 -2.77 5.52
C ARG A 150 33.37 -2.20 6.79
N ARG A 151 33.16 -3.02 7.82
CA ARG A 151 32.68 -2.55 9.14
C ARG A 151 33.65 -1.58 9.80
N VAL A 152 34.95 -1.82 9.65
CA VAL A 152 36.01 -0.97 10.21
C VAL A 152 36.27 0.25 9.32
N ALA A 153 36.20 0.07 8.00
CA ALA A 153 36.39 1.12 7.01
C ALA A 153 35.18 2.05 6.84
N GLY A 154 34.01 1.72 7.40
CA GLY A 154 32.80 2.52 7.26
C GLY A 154 32.10 2.40 5.90
N THR A 155 32.42 1.39 5.09
CA THR A 155 31.98 1.25 3.68
C THR A 155 30.95 0.14 3.46
N LEU A 156 30.17 -0.21 4.49
CA LEU A 156 29.14 -1.27 4.38
C LEU A 156 28.05 -0.96 3.35
N GLU A 157 27.69 0.32 3.22
CA GLU A 157 26.59 0.79 2.37
C GLU A 157 27.07 1.35 1.02
N ASP A 158 28.39 1.27 0.74
CA ASP A 158 29.00 1.81 -0.47
C ASP A 158 28.64 0.95 -1.71
N PRO A 159 27.96 1.52 -2.73
CA PRO A 159 27.57 0.81 -3.94
C PRO A 159 28.76 0.36 -4.81
N GLU A 160 29.89 1.07 -4.79
CA GLU A 160 31.04 0.78 -5.65
C GLU A 160 31.74 -0.53 -5.26
N LEU A 161 31.74 -0.83 -3.97
CA LEU A 161 32.38 -2.04 -3.43
C LEU A 161 31.50 -3.29 -3.54
N GLN A 162 30.22 -3.17 -3.92
CA GLN A 162 29.30 -4.31 -3.98
C GLN A 162 29.75 -5.40 -4.96
N VAL A 163 30.54 -5.05 -5.98
CA VAL A 163 31.13 -5.95 -6.98
C VAL A 163 31.93 -7.08 -6.32
N ASN A 164 32.69 -6.78 -5.26
CA ASN A 164 33.52 -7.78 -4.55
C ASN A 164 32.69 -8.80 -3.76
N THR A 165 31.42 -8.49 -3.51
CA THR A 165 30.45 -9.35 -2.81
C THR A 165 29.35 -9.89 -3.73
N GLU A 166 29.38 -9.61 -5.03
CA GLU A 166 28.33 -9.99 -6.00
C GLU A 166 28.10 -11.50 -6.06
N SER A 167 29.16 -12.30 -5.84
CA SER A 167 29.07 -13.76 -5.85
C SER A 167 28.31 -14.36 -4.66
N TYR A 168 27.97 -13.56 -3.63
CA TYR A 168 27.27 -13.99 -2.42
C TYR A 168 25.81 -13.51 -2.43
N SER A 169 24.92 -14.34 -1.90
CA SER A 169 23.52 -13.96 -1.71
C SER A 169 23.35 -13.04 -0.50
N GLN A 170 22.34 -12.18 -0.53
CA GLN A 170 22.05 -11.25 0.57
C GLN A 170 21.87 -11.97 1.92
N ARG A 171 21.25 -13.16 1.91
CA ARG A 171 21.05 -13.97 3.13
C ARG A 171 22.36 -14.46 3.73
N GLU A 172 23.36 -14.77 2.92
CA GLU A 172 24.70 -15.15 3.39
C GLU A 172 25.41 -13.95 4.01
N ILE A 173 25.29 -12.77 3.40
CA ILE A 173 25.86 -11.52 3.92
C ILE A 173 25.24 -11.16 5.28
N ASP A 174 23.92 -11.21 5.40
CA ASP A 174 23.22 -10.89 6.64
C ASP A 174 23.64 -11.83 7.78
N ARG A 175 23.80 -13.14 7.48
CA ARG A 175 24.22 -14.14 8.46
C ARG A 175 25.68 -13.95 8.88
N ALA A 176 26.56 -13.59 7.94
CA ALA A 176 27.95 -13.27 8.21
C ALA A 176 28.07 -12.00 9.08
N LEU A 177 27.28 -10.96 8.80
CA LEU A 177 27.23 -9.74 9.61
C LEU A 177 26.69 -10.01 11.02
N GLU A 178 25.65 -10.82 11.16
CA GLU A 178 25.12 -11.24 12.47
C GLU A 178 26.20 -11.94 13.31
N TYR A 179 26.96 -12.85 12.69
CA TYR A 179 28.09 -13.53 13.34
C TYR A 179 29.20 -12.55 13.74
N LEU A 180 29.61 -11.66 12.83
CA LEU A 180 30.68 -10.69 13.07
C LEU A 180 30.31 -9.67 14.15
N ARG A 181 29.06 -9.19 14.20
CA ARG A 181 28.58 -8.29 15.25
C ARG A 181 28.53 -8.95 16.62
N LYS A 182 28.31 -10.26 16.66
CA LYS A 182 28.32 -11.05 17.90
C LYS A 182 29.73 -11.38 18.39
N THR A 183 30.67 -11.65 17.49
CA THR A 183 32.03 -12.11 17.83
C THR A 183 33.05 -10.99 17.93
N VAL A 184 32.95 -9.98 17.05
CA VAL A 184 33.86 -8.84 16.96
C VAL A 184 33.06 -7.53 17.08
N PRO A 185 32.96 -6.95 18.29
CA PRO A 185 32.33 -5.66 18.47
C PRO A 185 33.17 -4.58 17.80
N VAL A 186 32.54 -3.83 16.89
CA VAL A 186 33.10 -2.70 16.14
C VAL A 186 32.03 -1.62 16.18
N ASP A 187 32.41 -0.38 16.48
CA ASP A 187 31.51 0.77 16.40
C ASP A 187 31.44 1.26 14.95
N GLU A 188 30.53 0.64 14.19
CA GLU A 188 30.30 0.92 12.77
C GLU A 188 29.93 2.39 12.53
N ILE A 189 29.21 3.02 13.47
CA ILE A 189 28.75 4.42 13.35
C ILE A 189 29.93 5.37 13.52
N THR A 190 30.74 5.16 14.56
CA THR A 190 31.90 6.02 14.82
C THR A 190 32.94 5.91 13.69
N ASN A 191 33.21 4.71 13.19
CA ASN A 191 34.12 4.50 12.07
C ASN A 191 33.62 5.14 10.76
N ALA A 192 32.32 5.03 10.46
CA ALA A 192 31.73 5.71 9.31
C ALA A 192 31.78 7.24 9.46
N GLY A 193 31.56 7.76 10.67
CA GLY A 193 31.68 9.19 10.97
C GLY A 193 33.10 9.73 10.73
N LEU A 194 34.12 9.02 11.23
CA LEU A 194 35.52 9.40 11.02
C LEU A 194 35.92 9.39 9.54
N ARG A 195 35.44 8.42 8.77
CA ARG A 195 35.64 8.39 7.32
C ARG A 195 34.98 9.58 6.63
N ALA A 196 33.73 9.88 6.98
CA ALA A 196 33.02 11.01 6.39
C ALA A 196 33.70 12.35 6.70
N GLU A 197 34.29 12.51 7.89
CA GLU A 197 35.08 13.70 8.25
C GLU A 197 36.37 13.83 7.41
N ASP A 198 37.07 12.72 7.12
CA ASP A 198 38.28 12.74 6.30
C ASP A 198 37.97 12.96 4.81
N GLU A 199 36.88 12.39 4.28
CA GLU A 199 36.41 12.66 2.90
C GLU A 199 35.96 14.12 2.73
N LEU A 200 35.25 14.68 3.73
CA LEU A 200 34.88 16.10 3.72
C LEU A 200 36.11 17.02 3.77
N ARG A 201 37.10 16.69 4.60
CA ARG A 201 38.36 17.44 4.68
C ARG A 201 39.12 17.40 3.35
N ALA A 202 39.14 16.25 2.67
CA ALA A 202 39.78 16.13 1.35
C ALA A 202 39.09 17.02 0.30
N LEU A 203 37.76 17.10 0.30
CA LEU A 203 37.00 17.98 -0.59
C LEU A 203 37.20 19.48 -0.25
N GLU A 204 37.30 19.82 1.03
CA GLU A 204 37.65 21.19 1.48
C GLU A 204 39.07 21.58 1.04
N GLU A 205 40.03 20.66 1.12
CA GLU A 205 41.39 20.87 0.65
C GLU A 205 41.45 21.00 -0.88
N GLU A 206 40.78 20.12 -1.64
CA GLU A 206 40.69 20.22 -3.11
C GLU A 206 40.03 21.52 -3.56
N SER A 207 38.91 21.92 -2.95
CA SER A 207 38.25 23.19 -3.26
C SER A 207 39.12 24.40 -2.90
N SER A 208 39.88 24.35 -1.81
CA SER A 208 40.82 25.41 -1.44
C SER A 208 42.01 25.55 -2.40
N VAL A 209 42.48 24.44 -2.98
CA VAL A 209 43.52 24.44 -4.02
C VAL A 209 42.95 24.96 -5.33
N GLN A 210 41.71 24.62 -5.66
CA GLN A 210 41.03 25.08 -6.87
C GLN A 210 40.68 26.59 -6.81
N GLU A 211 40.47 27.16 -5.63
CA GLU A 211 40.38 28.62 -5.43
C GLU A 211 41.74 29.33 -5.62
N THR A 212 42.87 28.62 -5.52
CA THR A 212 44.21 29.21 -5.74
C THR A 212 44.73 29.09 -7.18
N ASP A 213 44.08 28.31 -8.05
CA ASP A 213 44.55 28.05 -9.43
C ASP A 213 43.86 28.94 -10.49
N ASP A 214 42.83 29.72 -10.12
CA ASP A 214 42.15 30.67 -11.02
C ASP A 214 42.84 32.06 -11.10
N GLY A 215 44.16 32.14 -10.86
CA GLY A 215 44.89 33.40 -10.94
C GLY A 215 46.43 33.33 -10.94
N ASN A 216 46.99 33.26 -12.16
CA ASN A 216 48.33 33.71 -12.59
C ASN A 216 49.63 33.01 -12.10
N ASP A 217 50.43 32.62 -13.11
CA ASP A 217 51.89 32.73 -13.29
C ASP A 217 52.82 32.85 -12.06
N ALA A 218 53.72 31.86 -11.95
CA ALA A 218 54.89 31.74 -11.06
C ALA A 218 55.94 32.89 -11.23
N PRO A 219 56.97 33.12 -10.35
CA PRO A 219 57.81 32.08 -9.72
C PRO A 219 58.43 32.28 -8.31
N GLN A 220 58.64 31.13 -7.65
CA GLN A 220 59.82 30.63 -6.90
C GLN A 220 60.50 31.49 -5.79
N LYS A 221 60.51 30.99 -4.53
CA LYS A 221 61.73 30.80 -3.68
C LYS A 221 61.49 30.11 -2.32
N ASP A 222 62.16 28.98 -2.17
CA ASP A 222 62.91 28.41 -1.03
C ASP A 222 62.67 28.84 0.44
N ALA A 223 62.55 27.78 1.25
CA ALA A 223 63.22 27.51 2.54
C ALA A 223 62.63 28.00 3.88
N GLU A 224 62.24 26.99 4.66
CA GLU A 224 62.51 26.75 6.09
C GLU A 224 62.18 27.78 7.19
N ARG A 225 61.47 27.23 8.19
CA ARG A 225 61.70 27.30 9.65
C ARG A 225 61.03 28.40 10.50
N ARG A 226 60.39 27.84 11.55
CA ARG A 226 60.34 28.23 12.98
C ARG A 226 59.20 29.14 13.45
N SER A 227 58.31 28.50 14.23
CA SER A 227 58.03 28.80 15.65
C SER A 227 58.16 30.27 16.09
N SER A 228 57.05 30.87 16.51
CA SER A 228 56.74 31.12 17.93
C SER A 228 55.72 32.26 18.09
N GLY A 229 54.81 32.04 19.05
CA GLY A 229 54.14 32.99 19.93
C GLY A 229 53.84 34.43 19.49
N GLY A 230 52.58 34.83 19.73
CA GLY A 230 52.27 36.20 20.16
C GLY A 230 51.20 36.89 19.31
N TRP A 231 50.07 37.18 19.95
CA TRP A 231 49.05 38.15 19.55
C TRP A 231 49.71 39.54 19.34
N ILE A 232 49.17 40.59 18.68
CA ILE A 232 47.85 41.26 18.78
C ILE A 232 47.70 42.25 17.58
N TYR A 233 46.44 42.51 17.20
CA TYR A 233 45.84 43.65 16.48
C TYR A 233 45.45 43.44 15.00
N LYS A 234 44.16 43.14 14.81
CA LYS A 234 43.41 43.55 13.61
C LYS A 234 42.40 44.61 14.05
N ASP A 235 42.39 45.69 13.29
CA ASP A 235 41.72 46.96 13.52
C ASP A 235 40.20 46.81 13.72
N THR A 236 39.67 47.51 14.71
CA THR A 236 38.27 47.51 15.12
C THR A 236 37.46 48.50 14.29
N GLY A 237 36.68 47.98 13.35
CA GLY A 237 35.58 48.70 12.72
C GLY A 237 34.27 48.46 13.47
N ASN A 238 33.78 49.50 14.13
CA ASN A 238 32.45 49.68 14.70
C ASN A 238 32.16 49.05 16.08
N SER A 239 31.64 49.91 16.96
CA SER A 239 31.62 49.80 18.41
C SER A 239 30.27 49.34 18.94
N ASP A 240 30.25 48.17 19.57
CA ASP A 240 29.27 47.83 20.61
C ASP A 240 30.05 47.55 21.91
N VAL A 241 29.92 48.44 22.89
CA VAL A 241 30.67 48.43 24.17
C VAL A 241 30.23 47.28 25.09
N TYR A 242 29.12 46.59 24.78
CA TYR A 242 28.77 45.30 25.35
C TYR A 242 28.93 44.24 24.27
N GLY A 243 29.97 43.41 24.36
CA GLY A 243 30.20 42.32 23.41
C GLY A 243 28.95 41.45 23.23
N GLN A 244 28.73 40.93 22.02
CA GLN A 244 27.55 40.13 21.67
C GLN A 244 27.22 39.09 22.74
N GLY A 245 26.07 39.29 23.39
CA GLY A 245 25.59 38.39 24.43
C GLY A 245 25.41 36.97 23.90
N VAL A 246 25.65 35.98 24.75
CA VAL A 246 25.45 34.56 24.41
C VAL A 246 24.05 34.31 23.84
N LEU A 247 23.04 35.04 24.33
CA LEU A 247 21.66 34.97 23.85
C LEU A 247 21.45 35.55 22.45
N ASP A 248 22.23 36.55 22.04
CA ASP A 248 22.15 37.15 20.70
C ASP A 248 22.85 36.26 19.68
N LYS A 249 23.94 35.60 20.08
CA LYS A 249 24.56 34.52 19.29
C LYS A 249 23.62 33.32 19.13
N ILE A 250 22.85 32.98 20.17
CA ILE A 250 21.84 31.91 20.09
C ILE A 250 20.67 32.33 19.19
N ARG A 251 20.21 33.58 19.28
CA ARG A 251 19.17 34.10 18.36
C ARG A 251 19.65 34.13 16.92
N ALA A 252 20.85 34.64 16.67
CA ALA A 252 21.46 34.64 15.33
C ALA A 252 21.61 33.21 14.79
N ARG A 253 22.06 32.26 15.62
CA ARG A 253 22.15 30.84 15.25
C ARG A 253 20.78 30.23 14.95
N ASN A 254 19.75 30.57 15.73
CA ASN A 254 18.39 30.06 15.53
C ASN A 254 17.72 30.66 14.30
N ILE A 255 18.01 31.94 13.99
CA ILE A 255 17.54 32.62 12.77
C ILE A 255 18.24 32.01 11.56
N ALA A 256 19.57 31.89 11.59
CA ALA A 256 20.34 31.24 10.52
C ALA A 256 19.92 29.79 10.30
N ARG A 257 19.60 29.03 11.35
CA ARG A 257 19.07 27.67 11.23
C ARG A 257 17.67 27.65 10.60
N ARG A 258 16.80 28.58 10.98
CA ARG A 258 15.46 28.71 10.38
C ARG A 258 15.52 29.09 8.91
N GLU A 259 16.38 30.04 8.55
CA GLU A 259 16.61 30.45 7.17
C GLU A 259 17.25 29.32 6.34
N ALA A 260 18.15 28.53 6.92
CA ALA A 260 18.70 27.34 6.28
C ALA A 260 17.66 26.24 6.10
N GLU A 261 16.80 26.00 7.10
CA GLU A 261 15.68 25.05 7.02
C GLU A 261 14.65 25.49 5.97
N GLU A 262 14.30 26.79 5.92
CA GLU A 262 13.38 27.35 4.91
C GLU A 262 13.98 27.27 3.50
N LYS A 263 15.26 27.64 3.33
CA LYS A 263 15.96 27.50 2.04
C LYS A 263 16.05 26.05 1.59
N ALA A 264 16.36 25.11 2.48
CA ALA A 264 16.40 23.68 2.15
C ALA A 264 15.00 23.15 1.79
N LEU A 265 13.94 23.64 2.43
CA LEU A 265 12.56 23.27 2.09
C LEU A 265 12.11 23.86 0.75
N GLU A 266 12.54 25.08 0.44
CA GLU A 266 12.25 25.76 -0.82
C GLU A 266 13.04 25.17 -1.98
N GLU A 267 14.30 24.79 -1.76
CA GLU A 267 15.13 24.02 -2.68
C GLU A 267 14.57 22.61 -2.89
N LYS A 268 14.09 21.95 -1.83
CA LYS A 268 13.39 20.66 -1.95
C LYS A 268 12.05 20.78 -2.69
N ARG A 269 11.28 21.86 -2.48
CA ARG A 269 10.06 22.16 -3.25
C ARG A 269 10.39 22.46 -4.71
N LYS A 270 11.47 23.18 -5.00
CA LYS A 270 11.97 23.38 -6.37
C LYS A 270 12.40 22.07 -6.99
N LEU A 271 13.14 21.21 -6.28
CA LEU A 271 13.52 19.87 -6.73
C LEU A 271 12.29 18.96 -6.94
N GLU A 272 11.23 19.08 -6.14
CA GLU A 272 9.96 18.35 -6.33
C GLU A 272 9.13 18.92 -7.50
N GLU A 273 9.13 20.23 -7.71
CA GLU A 273 8.51 20.90 -8.86
C GLU A 273 9.30 20.61 -10.16
N GLU A 274 10.63 20.57 -10.09
CA GLU A 274 11.55 20.19 -11.15
C GLU A 274 11.50 18.68 -11.42
N ALA A 275 11.36 17.83 -10.39
CA ALA A 275 11.07 16.40 -10.59
C ALA A 275 9.65 16.18 -11.15
N GLY A 276 8.72 17.10 -10.88
CA GLY A 276 7.40 17.14 -11.48
C GLY A 276 7.37 17.68 -12.91
N GLN A 277 8.36 18.49 -13.31
CA GLN A 277 8.44 19.13 -14.63
C GLN A 277 9.52 18.55 -15.57
N GLN A 278 10.55 17.88 -15.06
CA GLN A 278 11.73 17.47 -15.83
C GLN A 278 12.38 16.18 -15.29
N ASN A 279 11.75 15.03 -15.57
CA ASN A 279 12.50 13.87 -16.06
C ASN A 279 11.53 12.82 -16.65
N TRP A 280 10.98 13.11 -17.83
CA TRP A 280 10.81 12.01 -18.79
C TRP A 280 12.22 11.73 -19.27
N GLY A 281 12.84 10.67 -18.74
CA GLY A 281 14.20 10.30 -19.13
C GLY A 281 14.35 10.40 -20.63
N GLY A 282 15.37 11.14 -21.08
CA GLY A 282 15.73 11.19 -22.49
C GLY A 282 15.82 9.77 -23.04
N LEU A 283 15.47 9.60 -24.30
CA LEU A 283 15.47 8.30 -24.99
C LEU A 283 16.75 7.55 -24.61
N ALA A 284 16.61 6.44 -23.86
CA ALA A 284 17.76 5.67 -23.43
C ALA A 284 18.57 5.27 -24.67
N THR A 285 19.79 5.79 -24.80
CA THR A 285 20.70 5.34 -25.84
C THR A 285 21.02 3.88 -25.60
N TYR A 286 20.71 3.06 -26.60
CA TYR A 286 20.90 1.62 -26.64
C TYR A 286 22.27 1.21 -26.11
N GLN A 287 22.30 0.59 -24.92
CA GLN A 287 23.45 -0.18 -24.43
C GLN A 287 23.28 -1.64 -24.90
N PRO A 288 24.16 -2.16 -25.76
CA PRO A 288 24.09 -3.54 -26.24
C PRO A 288 24.61 -4.46 -25.11
N GLY A 289 23.73 -4.91 -24.22
CA GLY A 289 24.20 -5.91 -23.24
C GLY A 289 23.29 -6.39 -22.11
N GLY A 290 22.15 -5.77 -21.78
CA GLY A 290 21.46 -6.17 -20.54
C GLY A 290 19.95 -5.95 -20.42
N ALA A 291 19.33 -5.07 -21.19
CA ALA A 291 17.88 -4.89 -21.15
C ALA A 291 17.22 -5.73 -22.24
N ARG A 292 16.16 -6.48 -21.90
CA ARG A 292 15.24 -7.03 -22.91
C ARG A 292 14.88 -5.86 -23.85
N PRO A 293 15.02 -6.01 -25.18
CA PRO A 293 14.62 -4.94 -26.08
C PRO A 293 13.17 -4.59 -25.75
N LEU A 294 12.88 -3.29 -25.55
CA LEU A 294 11.52 -2.78 -25.68
C LEU A 294 10.98 -3.45 -26.94
N GLN A 295 9.93 -4.28 -26.79
CA GLN A 295 9.36 -4.95 -27.95
C GLN A 295 9.06 -3.87 -28.96
N VAL A 296 9.75 -3.91 -30.10
CA VAL A 296 9.48 -3.03 -31.23
C VAL A 296 8.03 -3.29 -31.58
N MET A 297 7.16 -2.36 -31.17
CA MET A 297 5.73 -2.52 -31.34
C MET A 297 5.45 -2.56 -32.84
N SER A 298 4.43 -3.29 -33.25
CA SER A 298 4.05 -3.27 -34.67
C SER A 298 3.63 -1.85 -35.04
N ALA A 299 3.94 -1.38 -36.26
CA ALA A 299 3.56 -0.04 -36.73
C ALA A 299 2.06 0.27 -36.55
N LYS A 300 1.22 -0.77 -36.61
CA LYS A 300 -0.22 -0.66 -36.36
C LYS A 300 -0.56 -0.46 -34.88
N GLU A 301 0.23 -1.03 -33.97
CA GLU A 301 0.08 -0.82 -32.53
C GLU A 301 0.52 0.58 -32.13
N GLU A 302 1.57 1.11 -32.76
CA GLU A 302 1.99 2.51 -32.61
C GLU A 302 0.89 3.47 -33.10
N GLU A 303 0.29 3.18 -34.26
CA GLU A 303 -0.86 3.94 -34.78
C GLU A 303 -2.04 3.92 -33.77
N TYR A 304 -2.38 2.75 -33.22
CA TYR A 304 -3.44 2.66 -32.22
C TYR A 304 -3.12 3.42 -30.93
N ARG A 305 -1.86 3.45 -30.49
CA ARG A 305 -1.45 4.29 -29.35
C ARG A 305 -1.58 5.77 -29.68
N ALA A 306 -1.04 6.20 -30.83
CA ALA A 306 -1.13 7.59 -31.25
C ALA A 306 -2.60 8.05 -31.32
N GLN A 307 -3.50 7.23 -31.86
CA GLN A 307 -4.93 7.54 -31.92
C GLN A 307 -5.65 7.53 -30.56
N ALA A 308 -5.11 6.84 -29.56
CA ALA A 308 -5.69 6.70 -28.23
C ALA A 308 -5.16 7.72 -27.22
N THR A 309 -3.98 8.30 -27.49
CA THR A 309 -3.41 9.42 -26.75
C THR A 309 -4.09 10.72 -27.17
N SER A 310 -4.40 11.59 -26.22
CA SER A 310 -4.93 12.92 -26.52
C SER A 310 -3.81 13.88 -26.93
N ASP A 311 -4.06 14.75 -27.91
CA ASP A 311 -3.13 15.78 -28.38
C ASP A 311 -2.94 16.96 -27.40
N LEU A 312 -3.37 16.82 -26.15
CA LEU A 312 -3.35 17.88 -25.15
C LEU A 312 -2.10 17.80 -24.30
N GLU A 313 -1.27 18.84 -24.37
CA GLU A 313 -0.06 18.98 -23.55
C GLU A 313 -0.37 19.55 -22.15
N ALA A 314 -1.42 20.38 -22.06
CA ALA A 314 -1.94 20.92 -20.81
C ALA A 314 -3.48 20.81 -20.78
N PRO A 315 -4.10 20.67 -19.59
CA PRO A 315 -5.55 20.70 -19.48
C PRO A 315 -6.09 22.07 -19.94
N PRO A 316 -7.26 22.12 -20.62
CA PRO A 316 -7.87 23.37 -21.02
C PRO A 316 -8.11 24.30 -19.83
N GLU A 317 -7.77 25.59 -19.99
CA GLU A 317 -8.04 26.62 -18.98
C GLU A 317 -9.54 26.99 -18.94
N VAL A 318 -10.34 26.10 -18.36
CA VAL A 318 -11.77 26.33 -18.14
C VAL A 318 -12.05 26.63 -16.66
N PRO A 319 -13.02 27.51 -16.36
CA PRO A 319 -13.36 27.78 -14.97
C PRO A 319 -13.92 26.52 -14.30
N ARG A 320 -13.57 26.31 -13.02
CA ARG A 320 -13.88 25.08 -12.25
C ARG A 320 -15.35 24.67 -12.31
N TRP A 321 -16.28 25.63 -12.29
CA TRP A 321 -17.71 25.33 -12.34
C TRP A 321 -18.12 24.69 -13.68
N ARG A 322 -17.46 25.02 -14.80
CA ARG A 322 -17.74 24.37 -16.11
C ARG A 322 -17.27 22.92 -16.17
N LEU A 323 -16.24 22.57 -15.40
CA LEU A 323 -15.76 21.19 -15.24
C LEU A 323 -16.68 20.37 -14.34
N LEU A 324 -17.11 20.97 -13.21
CA LEU A 324 -17.86 20.25 -12.17
C LEU A 324 -19.36 20.16 -12.48
N LEU A 325 -19.96 21.25 -12.94
CA LEU A 325 -21.42 21.38 -13.07
C LEU A 325 -22.05 20.27 -13.94
N PRO A 326 -21.52 19.91 -15.13
CA PRO A 326 -22.14 18.88 -15.96
C PRO A 326 -22.20 17.50 -15.28
N ALA A 327 -21.10 17.10 -14.63
CA ALA A 327 -21.05 15.83 -13.90
C ALA A 327 -21.94 15.85 -12.66
N THR A 328 -21.97 16.97 -11.92
CA THR A 328 -22.84 17.14 -10.75
C THR A 328 -24.31 17.08 -11.13
N LEU A 329 -24.74 17.79 -12.16
CA LEU A 329 -26.13 17.75 -12.64
C LEU A 329 -26.51 16.35 -13.12
N PHE A 330 -25.60 15.67 -13.82
CA PHE A 330 -25.83 14.30 -14.28
C PHE A 330 -26.04 13.34 -13.10
N VAL A 331 -25.16 13.34 -12.10
CA VAL A 331 -25.32 12.47 -10.92
C VAL A 331 -26.54 12.86 -10.08
N ALA A 332 -26.76 14.17 -9.86
CA ALA A 332 -27.88 14.68 -9.07
C ALA A 332 -29.25 14.39 -9.72
N THR A 333 -29.31 14.20 -11.04
CA THR A 333 -30.53 13.78 -11.74
C THR A 333 -30.66 12.27 -11.85
N LEU A 334 -29.55 11.58 -12.16
CA LEU A 334 -29.51 10.13 -12.33
C LEU A 334 -29.86 9.38 -11.05
N VAL A 335 -29.28 9.77 -9.92
CA VAL A 335 -29.44 9.03 -8.65
C VAL A 335 -30.89 9.02 -8.17
N PRO A 336 -31.60 10.17 -8.06
CA PRO A 336 -33.02 10.19 -7.71
C PRO A 336 -33.90 9.48 -8.74
N LEU A 337 -33.59 9.60 -10.04
CA LEU A 337 -34.34 8.95 -11.10
C LEU A 337 -34.25 7.42 -11.00
N LEU A 338 -33.05 6.88 -10.79
CA LEU A 338 -32.84 5.44 -10.57
C LEU A 338 -33.53 4.96 -9.29
N TRP A 339 -33.49 5.76 -8.22
CA TRP A 339 -34.17 5.42 -6.97
C TRP A 339 -35.70 5.39 -7.14
N TRP A 340 -36.25 6.38 -7.82
CA TRP A 340 -37.67 6.42 -8.16
C TRP A 340 -38.08 5.23 -9.05
N ALA A 341 -37.33 4.97 -10.13
CA ALA A 341 -37.58 3.86 -11.05
C ALA A 341 -37.49 2.49 -10.34
N SER A 342 -36.58 2.35 -9.36
CA SER A 342 -36.43 1.09 -8.62
C SER A 342 -37.68 0.68 -7.84
N GLY A 343 -38.55 1.63 -7.49
CA GLY A 343 -39.83 1.35 -6.81
C GLY A 343 -40.87 0.62 -7.68
N TYR A 344 -40.74 0.68 -9.00
CA TYR A 344 -41.67 0.06 -9.95
C TYR A 344 -41.18 -1.31 -10.46
N TYR A 345 -39.97 -1.72 -10.08
CA TYR A 345 -39.41 -2.99 -10.52
C TYR A 345 -40.09 -4.15 -9.81
N SER A 346 -40.59 -5.11 -10.61
CA SER A 346 -41.08 -6.40 -10.13
C SER A 346 -40.15 -7.50 -10.66
N PRO A 347 -39.66 -8.41 -9.79
CA PRO A 347 -38.74 -9.46 -10.20
C PRO A 347 -39.43 -10.44 -11.18
N PRO A 348 -38.74 -10.88 -12.25
CA PRO A 348 -39.31 -11.86 -13.16
C PRO A 348 -39.48 -13.22 -12.45
N GLY A 349 -40.58 -13.91 -12.78
CA GLY A 349 -40.83 -15.29 -12.39
C GLY A 349 -39.69 -16.22 -12.82
N GLU A 350 -39.48 -17.31 -12.08
CA GLU A 350 -38.36 -18.24 -12.30
C GLU A 350 -38.33 -18.83 -13.71
N ASP A 351 -39.51 -19.07 -14.29
CA ASP A 351 -39.73 -19.58 -15.64
C ASP A 351 -39.20 -18.65 -16.75
N ARG A 352 -39.07 -17.36 -16.47
CA ARG A 352 -38.62 -16.33 -17.44
C ARG A 352 -37.18 -15.90 -17.24
N ARG A 353 -36.45 -16.49 -16.28
CA ARG A 353 -35.06 -16.13 -16.00
C ARG A 353 -34.14 -16.83 -17.00
N LEU A 354 -33.13 -16.11 -17.49
CA LEU A 354 -32.06 -16.69 -18.33
C LEU A 354 -31.22 -17.74 -17.58
N MET A 355 -31.09 -17.58 -16.26
CA MET A 355 -30.37 -18.50 -15.38
C MET A 355 -31.30 -18.95 -14.25
N PRO A 356 -32.25 -19.87 -14.51
CA PRO A 356 -33.24 -20.29 -13.52
C PRO A 356 -32.62 -21.09 -12.36
N TRP A 357 -31.44 -21.69 -12.55
CA TRP A 357 -30.76 -22.49 -11.53
C TRP A 357 -30.02 -21.69 -10.45
N THR A 358 -29.98 -20.35 -10.56
CA THR A 358 -29.30 -19.49 -9.59
C THR A 358 -30.27 -18.49 -8.96
N GLY A 359 -30.03 -18.14 -7.70
CA GLY A 359 -30.82 -17.12 -7.00
C GLY A 359 -30.72 -15.75 -7.68
N GLU A 360 -31.74 -14.91 -7.50
CA GLU A 360 -31.80 -13.59 -8.16
C GLU A 360 -30.57 -12.73 -7.85
N GLY A 361 -30.12 -12.73 -6.59
CA GLY A 361 -28.94 -11.98 -6.17
C GLY A 361 -27.63 -12.47 -6.78
N ASN A 362 -27.45 -13.79 -6.84
CA ASN A 362 -26.28 -14.38 -7.48
C ASN A 362 -26.26 -14.10 -8.98
N ALA A 363 -27.42 -14.17 -9.66
CA ALA A 363 -27.51 -13.78 -11.07
C ALA A 363 -27.07 -12.33 -11.30
N THR A 364 -27.50 -11.40 -10.43
CA THR A 364 -27.12 -9.99 -10.52
C THR A 364 -25.62 -9.80 -10.32
N VAL A 365 -25.05 -10.40 -9.26
CA VAL A 365 -23.61 -10.32 -8.96
C VAL A 365 -22.78 -10.94 -10.08
N TYR A 366 -23.14 -12.13 -10.56
CA TYR A 366 -22.45 -12.77 -11.69
C TYR A 366 -22.56 -11.95 -12.97
N GLY A 367 -23.70 -11.30 -13.22
CA GLY A 367 -23.86 -10.35 -14.32
C GLY A 367 -22.88 -9.18 -14.25
N LEU A 368 -22.71 -8.59 -13.06
CA LEU A 368 -21.72 -7.52 -12.84
C LEU A 368 -20.28 -8.02 -13.01
N LEU A 369 -19.96 -9.22 -12.51
CA LEU A 369 -18.65 -9.85 -12.69
C LEU A 369 -18.33 -10.07 -14.17
N LEU A 370 -19.27 -10.66 -14.92
CA LEU A 370 -19.10 -10.92 -16.35
C LEU A 370 -18.99 -9.63 -17.16
N LEU A 371 -19.76 -8.59 -16.81
CA LEU A 371 -19.67 -7.29 -17.47
C LEU A 371 -18.29 -6.65 -17.25
N ASN A 372 -17.78 -6.65 -16.02
CA ASN A 372 -16.45 -6.14 -15.72
C ASN A 372 -15.34 -6.96 -16.41
N LEU A 373 -15.49 -8.28 -16.46
CA LEU A 373 -14.57 -9.15 -17.19
C LEU A 373 -14.60 -8.87 -18.69
N ALA A 374 -15.77 -8.67 -19.29
CA ALA A 374 -15.91 -8.33 -20.70
C ALA A 374 -15.25 -6.99 -21.03
N VAL A 375 -15.45 -5.96 -20.19
CA VAL A 375 -14.79 -4.66 -20.31
C VAL A 375 -13.27 -4.79 -20.15
N PHE A 376 -12.81 -5.60 -19.20
CA PHE A 376 -11.38 -5.90 -19.02
C PHE A 376 -10.76 -6.60 -20.26
N VAL A 377 -11.47 -7.55 -20.87
CA VAL A 377 -11.05 -8.19 -22.12
C VAL A 377 -11.04 -7.19 -23.27
N ALA A 378 -12.00 -6.26 -23.32
CA ALA A 378 -12.00 -5.17 -24.31
C ALA A 378 -10.77 -4.26 -24.18
N TRP A 379 -10.28 -4.01 -22.95
CA TRP A 379 -9.00 -3.30 -22.73
C TRP A 379 -7.78 -4.04 -23.30
N ARG A 380 -7.86 -5.36 -23.53
CA ARG A 380 -6.80 -6.14 -24.18
C ARG A 380 -6.81 -6.03 -25.71
N ARG A 381 -7.81 -5.35 -26.28
CA ARG A 381 -7.90 -5.10 -27.73
C ARG A 381 -7.49 -3.66 -28.03
N MET A 382 -6.31 -3.47 -28.62
CA MET A 382 -5.78 -2.13 -28.94
C MET A 382 -6.68 -1.33 -29.88
N SER A 383 -7.39 -2.00 -30.80
CA SER A 383 -8.35 -1.37 -31.71
C SER A 383 -9.50 -0.66 -30.99
N LEU A 384 -9.79 -1.04 -29.75
CA LEU A 384 -10.86 -0.43 -28.94
C LEU A 384 -10.34 0.70 -28.04
N TRP A 385 -9.03 0.91 -27.89
CA TRP A 385 -8.48 1.85 -26.90
C TRP A 385 -8.99 3.27 -27.06
N LYS A 386 -9.12 3.78 -28.29
CA LYS A 386 -9.72 5.10 -28.54
C LYS A 386 -11.16 5.20 -28.00
N PHE A 387 -11.96 4.16 -28.18
CA PHE A 387 -13.32 4.09 -27.65
C PHE A 387 -13.31 3.99 -26.12
N MET A 388 -12.47 3.10 -25.58
CA MET A 388 -12.40 2.81 -24.15
C MET A 388 -11.88 4.01 -23.34
N ASN A 389 -10.84 4.70 -23.81
CA ASN A 389 -10.32 5.93 -23.20
C ASN A 389 -11.39 7.04 -23.20
N LYS A 390 -12.15 7.16 -24.29
CA LYS A 390 -13.19 8.19 -24.42
C LYS A 390 -14.41 7.95 -23.53
N TRP A 391 -14.79 6.68 -23.29
CA TRP A 391 -16.08 6.36 -22.66
C TRP A 391 -15.98 5.60 -21.35
N LEU A 392 -14.94 4.81 -21.10
CA LEU A 392 -14.80 3.95 -19.91
C LEU A 392 -13.72 4.41 -18.93
N ILE A 393 -13.26 5.65 -19.06
CA ILE A 393 -12.38 6.30 -18.09
C ILE A 393 -13.06 7.58 -17.60
N MET A 394 -12.94 7.84 -16.30
CA MET A 394 -13.27 9.15 -15.73
C MET A 394 -12.02 10.02 -15.79
N ASP A 395 -11.87 10.76 -16.88
CA ASP A 395 -10.82 11.77 -17.03
C ASP A 395 -11.14 12.99 -16.15
N MET A 396 -10.23 13.36 -15.25
CA MET A 396 -10.43 14.50 -14.35
C MET A 396 -10.04 15.84 -15.00
N ALA A 397 -9.28 15.82 -16.10
CA ALA A 397 -8.93 17.01 -16.87
C ALA A 397 -10.08 17.43 -17.80
N ILE A 398 -10.71 16.46 -18.48
CA ILE A 398 -11.87 16.70 -19.35
C ILE A 398 -13.01 15.76 -18.92
N PRO A 399 -13.69 16.07 -17.80
CA PRO A 399 -14.71 15.21 -17.24
C PRO A 399 -15.90 15.09 -18.16
N ARG A 400 -16.20 13.86 -18.57
CA ARG A 400 -17.43 13.49 -19.26
C ARG A 400 -18.44 13.02 -18.23
N PRO A 401 -19.66 13.58 -18.16
CA PRO A 401 -20.65 13.20 -17.16
C PRO A 401 -20.94 11.69 -17.14
N ILE A 402 -21.05 11.05 -18.30
CA ILE A 402 -21.29 9.60 -18.39
C ILE A 402 -20.15 8.77 -17.77
N GLY A 403 -18.93 9.32 -17.74
CA GLY A 403 -17.74 8.70 -17.14
C GLY A 403 -17.94 8.36 -15.66
N THR A 404 -18.78 9.10 -14.93
CA THR A 404 -19.07 8.79 -13.51
C THR A 404 -19.76 7.43 -13.34
N VAL A 405 -20.37 6.88 -14.39
CA VAL A 405 -21.06 5.60 -14.36
C VAL A 405 -20.27 4.53 -15.10
N THR A 406 -19.80 4.84 -16.30
CA THR A 406 -19.13 3.86 -17.16
C THR A 406 -17.75 3.45 -16.64
N ALA A 407 -17.04 4.36 -15.97
CA ALA A 407 -15.74 4.06 -15.37
C ALA A 407 -15.82 3.05 -14.21
N ILE A 408 -17.00 2.84 -13.62
CA ILE A 408 -17.25 1.83 -12.58
C ILE A 408 -16.89 0.43 -13.10
N PHE A 409 -17.15 0.17 -14.37
CA PHE A 409 -16.98 -1.16 -14.98
C PHE A 409 -15.57 -1.41 -15.54
N SER A 410 -14.67 -0.44 -15.40
CA SER A 410 -13.41 -0.38 -16.13
C SER A 410 -12.22 -0.75 -15.25
N HIS A 411 -11.40 -1.71 -15.71
CA HIS A 411 -10.20 -2.17 -15.02
C HIS A 411 -9.07 -2.40 -16.05
N GLN A 412 -7.86 -1.90 -15.79
CA GLN A 412 -6.72 -2.04 -16.70
C GLN A 412 -5.71 -3.12 -16.24
N THR A 413 -5.55 -3.30 -14.93
CA THR A 413 -4.62 -4.30 -14.35
C THR A 413 -5.37 -5.53 -13.84
N PRO A 414 -4.82 -6.75 -14.00
CA PRO A 414 -5.48 -7.97 -13.49
C PRO A 414 -5.68 -7.96 -11.98
N THR A 415 -4.69 -7.46 -11.23
CA THR A 415 -4.75 -7.36 -9.77
C THR A 415 -5.90 -6.47 -9.31
N HIS A 416 -6.09 -5.32 -9.93
CA HIS A 416 -7.18 -4.41 -9.60
C HIS A 416 -8.56 -5.03 -9.89
N LEU A 417 -8.70 -5.76 -11.01
CA LEU A 417 -9.94 -6.49 -11.30
C LEU A 417 -10.21 -7.59 -10.26
N ILE A 418 -9.21 -8.43 -9.96
CA ILE A 418 -9.36 -9.56 -9.04
C ILE A 418 -9.78 -9.06 -7.65
N GLU A 419 -9.12 -8.03 -7.12
CA GLU A 419 -9.46 -7.46 -5.81
C GLU A 419 -10.92 -6.98 -5.76
N ASN A 420 -11.36 -6.21 -6.76
CA ASN A 420 -12.74 -5.71 -6.81
C ASN A 420 -13.77 -6.84 -6.95
N MET A 421 -13.52 -7.77 -7.88
CA MET A 421 -14.45 -8.86 -8.15
C MET A 421 -14.52 -9.86 -6.99
N PHE A 422 -13.42 -10.07 -6.27
CA PHE A 422 -13.38 -10.93 -5.10
C PHE A 422 -14.32 -10.42 -3.98
N PHE A 423 -14.22 -9.14 -3.62
CA PHE A 423 -15.09 -8.56 -2.58
C PHE A 423 -16.55 -8.46 -3.04
N LEU A 424 -16.78 -8.13 -4.31
CA LEU A 424 -18.13 -8.09 -4.87
C LEU A 424 -18.78 -9.49 -4.90
N TRP A 425 -18.02 -10.52 -5.24
CA TRP A 425 -18.49 -11.91 -5.21
C TRP A 425 -18.79 -12.40 -3.79
N LEU A 426 -17.88 -12.13 -2.84
CA LEU A 426 -17.97 -12.63 -1.48
C LEU A 426 -19.08 -11.94 -0.66
N LEU A 427 -19.16 -10.61 -0.75
CA LEU A 427 -20.00 -9.78 0.12
C LEU A 427 -21.07 -8.99 -0.63
N GLY A 428 -20.92 -8.80 -1.94
CA GLY A 428 -21.85 -8.01 -2.74
C GLY A 428 -23.27 -8.58 -2.77
N GLY A 429 -23.43 -9.90 -2.66
CA GLY A 429 -24.75 -10.54 -2.61
C GLY A 429 -25.56 -10.26 -1.33
N LEU A 430 -24.91 -9.79 -0.26
CA LEU A 430 -25.55 -9.64 1.05
C LEU A 430 -26.66 -8.59 1.05
N LEU A 431 -26.38 -7.42 0.46
CA LEU A 431 -27.39 -6.38 0.32
C LEU A 431 -28.53 -6.84 -0.58
N HIS A 432 -28.26 -7.61 -1.63
CA HIS A 432 -29.29 -8.08 -2.55
C HIS A 432 -30.32 -9.01 -1.88
N ASN A 433 -29.98 -9.66 -0.76
CA ASN A 433 -30.98 -10.43 -0.01
C ASN A 433 -31.97 -9.53 0.75
N GLU A 434 -31.64 -8.25 0.91
CA GLU A 434 -32.43 -7.27 1.65
C GLU A 434 -33.24 -6.33 0.73
N VAL A 435 -32.88 -6.24 -0.55
CA VAL A 435 -33.48 -5.31 -1.51
C VAL A 435 -33.77 -6.01 -2.83
N ASN A 436 -34.65 -5.44 -3.65
CA ASN A 436 -34.86 -5.99 -4.98
C ASN A 436 -33.66 -5.68 -5.93
N ARG A 437 -33.58 -6.37 -7.07
CA ARG A 437 -32.48 -6.17 -8.04
C ARG A 437 -32.33 -4.72 -8.50
N ALA A 438 -33.42 -4.01 -8.76
CA ALA A 438 -33.34 -2.63 -9.23
C ALA A 438 -32.83 -1.69 -8.12
N GLU A 439 -33.29 -1.86 -6.88
CA GLU A 439 -32.76 -1.13 -5.72
C GLU A 439 -31.27 -1.42 -5.54
N TYR A 440 -30.86 -2.69 -5.64
CA TYR A 440 -29.46 -3.09 -5.55
C TYR A 440 -28.59 -2.38 -6.60
N LEU A 441 -29.01 -2.42 -7.87
CA LEU A 441 -28.29 -1.77 -8.96
C LEU A 441 -28.27 -0.26 -8.81
N THR A 442 -29.36 0.35 -8.34
CA THR A 442 -29.40 1.78 -8.02
C THR A 442 -28.37 2.13 -6.95
N VAL A 443 -28.30 1.38 -5.84
CA VAL A 443 -27.31 1.61 -4.78
C VAL A 443 -25.89 1.44 -5.34
N PHE A 444 -25.62 0.36 -6.08
CA PHE A 444 -24.32 0.09 -6.68
C PHE A 444 -23.86 1.23 -7.60
N LEU A 445 -24.70 1.63 -8.57
CA LEU A 445 -24.38 2.70 -9.51
C LEU A 445 -24.26 4.07 -8.82
N SER A 446 -25.10 4.35 -7.82
CA SER A 446 -25.07 5.62 -7.10
C SER A 446 -23.80 5.75 -6.25
N CYS A 447 -23.38 4.67 -5.57
CA CYS A 447 -22.14 4.66 -4.80
C CYS A 447 -20.92 4.89 -5.71
N GLY A 448 -20.89 4.24 -6.88
CA GLY A 448 -19.84 4.46 -7.87
C GLY A 448 -19.81 5.88 -8.42
N ALA A 449 -20.97 6.38 -8.84
CA ALA A 449 -21.12 7.72 -9.42
C ALA A 449 -20.80 8.84 -8.42
N ALA A 450 -21.27 8.73 -7.18
CA ALA A 450 -20.91 9.66 -6.11
C ALA A 450 -19.42 9.58 -5.77
N GLY A 451 -18.82 8.38 -5.81
CA GLY A 451 -17.39 8.17 -5.65
C GLY A 451 -16.57 8.95 -6.68
N PHE A 452 -16.82 8.72 -7.97
CA PHE A 452 -16.12 9.43 -9.04
C PHE A 452 -16.38 10.94 -9.02
N LEU A 453 -17.59 11.37 -8.66
CA LEU A 453 -17.88 12.79 -8.51
C LEU A 453 -17.03 13.42 -7.39
N ALA A 454 -16.94 12.78 -6.22
CA ALA A 454 -16.11 13.28 -5.12
C ALA A 454 -14.62 13.39 -5.50
N SER A 455 -14.12 12.40 -6.25
CA SER A 455 -12.77 12.42 -6.80
C SER A 455 -12.54 13.54 -7.79
N LEU A 456 -13.52 13.80 -8.65
CA LEU A 456 -13.47 14.94 -9.58
C LEU A 456 -13.38 16.26 -8.81
N TYR A 457 -14.21 16.45 -7.78
CA TYR A 457 -14.13 17.63 -6.92
C TYR A 457 -12.76 17.76 -6.26
N LYS A 458 -12.22 16.68 -5.69
CA LYS A 458 -10.87 16.68 -5.12
C LYS A 458 -9.83 17.11 -6.14
N CYS A 459 -9.79 16.47 -7.31
CA CYS A 459 -8.78 16.72 -8.35
C CYS A 459 -8.84 18.15 -8.89
N VAL A 460 -10.05 18.66 -9.17
CA VAL A 460 -10.27 20.03 -9.67
C VAL A 460 -9.89 21.09 -8.62
N LEU A 461 -10.15 20.82 -7.34
CA LEU A 461 -9.83 21.74 -6.24
C LEU A 461 -8.32 21.73 -5.91
N SER A 462 -7.69 20.55 -5.92
CA SER A 462 -6.27 20.38 -5.62
C SER A 462 -5.35 20.59 -6.82
N ARG A 463 -5.90 20.87 -8.01
CA ARG A 463 -5.16 20.98 -9.29
C ARG A 463 -4.30 19.74 -9.59
N HIS A 464 -4.78 18.56 -9.20
CA HIS A 464 -4.10 17.30 -9.47
C HIS A 464 -4.76 16.62 -10.66
N LEU A 465 -3.98 16.40 -11.73
CA LEU A 465 -4.47 15.78 -12.95
C LEU A 465 -4.24 14.27 -12.89
N THR A 466 -5.32 13.52 -12.90
CA THR A 466 -5.31 12.06 -12.90
C THR A 466 -6.57 11.55 -13.57
N TYR A 467 -6.72 10.24 -13.69
CA TYR A 467 -7.91 9.60 -14.18
C TYR A 467 -8.37 8.50 -13.22
N GLY A 468 -9.67 8.26 -13.18
CA GLY A 468 -10.31 7.26 -12.32
C GLY A 468 -10.94 6.13 -13.11
N LEU A 469 -10.79 4.90 -12.62
CA LEU A 469 -11.49 3.71 -13.09
C LEU A 469 -11.59 2.67 -11.96
N GLY A 470 -12.63 1.83 -12.00
CA GLY A 470 -12.78 0.69 -11.09
C GLY A 470 -14.10 0.68 -10.32
N ALA A 471 -14.47 -0.51 -9.84
CA ALA A 471 -15.74 -0.76 -9.15
C ALA A 471 -15.67 -0.60 -7.62
N SER A 472 -14.56 -0.10 -7.07
CA SER A 472 -14.25 -0.17 -5.64
C SER A 472 -15.18 0.69 -4.79
N SER A 473 -15.44 1.93 -5.20
CA SER A 473 -16.40 2.83 -4.54
C SER A 473 -17.82 2.25 -4.50
N ALA A 474 -18.26 1.63 -5.60
CA ALA A 474 -19.54 0.93 -5.68
C ALA A 474 -19.59 -0.29 -4.76
N THR A 475 -18.54 -1.10 -4.75
CA THR A 475 -18.44 -2.33 -3.96
C THR A 475 -18.40 -2.02 -2.46
N PHE A 476 -17.54 -1.09 -2.01
CA PHE A 476 -17.50 -0.66 -0.62
C PHE A 476 -18.82 -0.01 -0.18
N GLY A 477 -19.45 0.78 -1.05
CA GLY A 477 -20.77 1.37 -0.78
C GLY A 477 -21.84 0.32 -0.52
N VAL A 478 -21.96 -0.71 -1.38
CA VAL A 478 -22.92 -1.81 -1.21
C VAL A 478 -22.65 -2.63 0.05
N ILE A 479 -21.38 -2.95 0.31
CA ILE A 479 -20.98 -3.72 1.51
C ILE A 479 -21.32 -2.93 2.78
N CYS A 480 -20.93 -1.64 2.83
CA CYS A 480 -21.23 -0.78 3.98
C CYS A 480 -22.73 -0.51 4.14
N ALA A 481 -23.50 -0.44 3.06
CA ALA A 481 -24.95 -0.34 3.13
C ALA A 481 -25.56 -1.55 3.87
N TYR A 482 -25.11 -2.77 3.55
CA TYR A 482 -25.57 -3.98 4.25
C TYR A 482 -25.20 -3.95 5.75
N PHE A 483 -23.93 -3.68 6.06
CA PHE A 483 -23.48 -3.63 7.46
C PHE A 483 -24.14 -2.49 8.24
N TRP A 484 -24.61 -1.44 7.56
CA TRP A 484 -25.35 -0.36 8.20
C TRP A 484 -26.79 -0.74 8.55
N LEU A 485 -27.47 -1.53 7.69
CA LEU A 485 -28.77 -2.11 8.02
C LEU A 485 -28.70 -2.97 9.28
N TYR A 486 -27.56 -3.62 9.49
CA TYR A 486 -27.29 -4.54 10.61
C TYR A 486 -26.19 -4.02 11.54
N LYS A 487 -26.16 -2.69 11.76
CA LYS A 487 -25.06 -1.99 12.45
C LYS A 487 -24.76 -2.50 13.86
N PHE A 488 -25.75 -3.04 14.57
CA PHE A 488 -25.62 -3.54 15.94
C PHE A 488 -25.55 -5.07 16.06
N ASP A 489 -25.60 -5.78 14.92
CA ASP A 489 -25.55 -7.24 14.89
C ASP A 489 -24.09 -7.70 14.85
N GLY A 490 -23.80 -8.82 15.54
CA GLY A 490 -22.47 -9.42 15.59
C GLY A 490 -22.27 -10.42 14.45
N PHE A 491 -21.28 -10.15 13.59
CA PHE A 491 -20.93 -10.98 12.45
C PHE A 491 -19.75 -11.89 12.76
N LYS A 492 -19.95 -13.20 12.62
CA LYS A 492 -18.89 -14.19 12.77
C LYS A 492 -18.24 -14.48 11.44
N ILE A 493 -16.93 -14.36 11.37
CA ILE A 493 -16.14 -14.67 10.18
C ILE A 493 -15.58 -16.08 10.38
N LEU A 494 -15.92 -17.02 9.49
CA LEU A 494 -15.48 -18.42 9.57
C LEU A 494 -15.80 -19.11 10.92
N GLY A 495 -16.94 -18.75 11.54
CA GLY A 495 -17.36 -19.30 12.82
C GLY A 495 -16.63 -18.72 14.04
N LEU A 496 -15.74 -17.74 13.86
CA LEU A 496 -15.05 -17.04 14.93
C LEU A 496 -15.71 -15.68 15.21
N PRO A 497 -15.81 -15.27 16.48
CA PRO A 497 -15.44 -15.97 17.71
C PRO A 497 -16.45 -17.07 18.14
N PRO A 498 -16.02 -18.07 18.93
CA PRO A 498 -16.89 -19.14 19.42
C PRO A 498 -17.97 -18.57 20.35
N ASP A 499 -19.11 -19.26 20.43
CA ASP A 499 -20.15 -18.92 21.40
C ASP A 499 -19.60 -18.96 22.84
N PRO A 500 -19.97 -18.01 23.73
CA PRO A 500 -21.07 -17.04 23.63
C PRO A 500 -20.64 -15.66 23.09
N TYR A 501 -19.43 -15.51 22.55
CA TYR A 501 -18.94 -14.22 22.09
C TYR A 501 -19.69 -13.77 20.83
N ASN A 502 -20.21 -12.55 20.87
CA ASN A 502 -20.77 -11.90 19.70
C ASN A 502 -19.64 -11.57 18.71
N GLY A 503 -19.90 -11.80 17.43
CA GLY A 503 -18.95 -11.46 16.36
C GLY A 503 -18.71 -9.96 16.23
N VAL A 504 -17.88 -9.58 15.25
CA VAL A 504 -17.57 -8.17 14.98
C VAL A 504 -18.86 -7.45 14.61
N GLN A 505 -19.17 -6.35 15.30
CA GLN A 505 -20.38 -5.58 15.01
C GLN A 505 -20.33 -4.98 13.61
N GLY A 506 -21.48 -4.80 12.96
CA GLY A 506 -21.57 -4.14 11.65
C GLY A 506 -20.84 -2.78 11.61
N LEU A 507 -20.99 -1.96 12.67
CA LEU A 507 -20.20 -0.72 12.81
C LEU A 507 -18.70 -0.95 12.87
N GLY A 508 -18.25 -2.01 13.53
CA GLY A 508 -16.84 -2.39 13.59
C GLY A 508 -16.29 -2.76 12.21
N VAL A 509 -17.08 -3.48 11.40
CA VAL A 509 -16.70 -3.81 10.02
C VAL A 509 -16.62 -2.55 9.16
N ILE A 510 -17.60 -1.65 9.25
CA ILE A 510 -17.57 -0.35 8.54
C ILE A 510 -16.35 0.46 8.98
N GLY A 511 -16.08 0.54 10.28
CA GLY A 511 -14.92 1.23 10.84
C GLY A 511 -13.59 0.66 10.31
N LEU A 512 -13.49 -0.67 10.20
CA LEU A 512 -12.33 -1.33 9.59
C LEU A 512 -12.18 -0.97 8.11
N ILE A 513 -13.27 -1.02 7.32
CA ILE A 513 -13.25 -0.67 5.90
C ILE A 513 -12.83 0.80 5.72
N VAL A 514 -13.42 1.72 6.49
CA VAL A 514 -13.07 3.14 6.46
C VAL A 514 -11.60 3.34 6.87
N GLY A 515 -11.17 2.71 7.96
CA GLY A 515 -9.79 2.78 8.44
C GLY A 515 -8.78 2.31 7.39
N MET A 516 -9.01 1.14 6.77
CA MET A 516 -8.14 0.61 5.72
C MET A 516 -8.04 1.54 4.49
N ASN A 517 -9.13 2.22 4.15
CA ASN A 517 -9.16 3.17 3.03
C ASN A 517 -8.51 4.53 3.38
N LEU A 518 -8.37 4.86 4.66
CA LEU A 518 -7.70 6.08 5.14
C LEU A 518 -6.18 5.91 5.34
N ILE A 519 -5.68 4.68 5.56
CA ILE A 519 -4.24 4.42 5.73
C ILE A 519 -3.38 5.02 4.61
N PRO A 520 -3.74 4.91 3.32
CA PRO A 520 -2.98 5.55 2.24
C PRO A 520 -2.89 7.07 2.41
N ALA A 521 -3.97 7.73 2.83
CA ALA A 521 -4.00 9.19 3.01
C ALA A 521 -3.01 9.68 4.07
N PHE A 522 -2.74 8.88 5.13
CA PHE A 522 -1.83 9.25 6.22
C PHE A 522 -0.35 8.90 5.96
N ARG A 523 -0.05 8.00 5.02
CA ARG A 523 1.32 7.49 4.82
C ARG A 523 2.04 8.05 3.59
N GLY A 524 1.39 8.87 2.76
CA GLY A 524 2.03 9.49 1.59
C GLY A 524 2.62 8.50 0.58
N LEU A 525 2.21 7.23 0.59
CA LEU A 525 2.81 6.18 -0.22
C LEU A 525 2.53 6.39 -1.72
N PRO A 526 3.53 6.29 -2.61
CA PRO A 526 3.32 6.37 -4.05
C PRO A 526 2.41 5.23 -4.55
N GLY A 527 1.48 5.53 -5.46
CA GLY A 527 0.48 4.58 -5.96
C GLY A 527 -0.85 4.54 -5.18
N GLN A 528 -1.22 5.63 -4.50
CA GLN A 528 -2.43 5.69 -3.67
C GLN A 528 -3.70 5.34 -4.45
N LYS A 529 -4.46 4.37 -3.92
CA LYS A 529 -5.86 4.18 -4.29
C LYS A 529 -6.65 5.44 -3.91
N ASP A 530 -7.58 5.84 -4.76
CA ASP A 530 -8.36 7.06 -4.59
C ASP A 530 -9.30 6.98 -3.38
N TRP A 531 -8.78 7.35 -2.22
CA TRP A 531 -9.48 7.27 -0.94
C TRP A 531 -10.75 8.14 -0.91
N MET A 532 -10.79 9.25 -1.64
CA MET A 532 -11.95 10.13 -1.68
C MET A 532 -13.13 9.44 -2.36
N SER A 533 -12.88 8.75 -3.47
CA SER A 533 -13.90 7.94 -4.15
C SER A 533 -14.50 6.89 -3.22
N HIS A 534 -13.66 6.23 -2.42
CA HIS A 534 -14.08 5.16 -1.54
C HIS A 534 -14.94 5.70 -0.38
N LEU A 535 -14.52 6.80 0.26
CA LEU A 535 -15.29 7.41 1.34
C LEU A 535 -16.65 7.93 0.86
N ALA A 536 -16.71 8.58 -0.30
CA ALA A 536 -17.96 9.06 -0.86
C ALA A 536 -18.89 7.90 -1.24
N GLY A 537 -18.35 6.81 -1.80
CA GLY A 537 -19.12 5.59 -2.06
C GLY A 537 -19.68 4.96 -0.78
N ILE A 538 -18.88 4.85 0.28
CA ILE A 538 -19.29 4.35 1.60
C ILE A 538 -20.40 5.22 2.19
N ALA A 539 -20.21 6.55 2.22
CA ALA A 539 -21.19 7.49 2.74
C ALA A 539 -22.53 7.42 1.97
N THR A 540 -22.45 7.29 0.65
CA THR A 540 -23.63 7.12 -0.21
C THR A 540 -24.37 5.82 0.10
N GLY A 541 -23.64 4.71 0.26
CA GLY A 541 -24.23 3.42 0.64
C GLY A 541 -24.93 3.46 2.00
N ILE A 542 -24.31 4.10 2.99
CA ILE A 542 -24.93 4.33 4.31
C ILE A 542 -26.20 5.17 4.19
N GLY A 543 -26.17 6.24 3.38
CA GLY A 543 -27.35 7.07 3.10
C GLY A 543 -28.51 6.26 2.50
N PHE A 544 -28.23 5.39 1.52
CA PHE A 544 -29.24 4.48 0.97
C PHE A 544 -29.76 3.47 1.99
N ALA A 545 -28.90 2.92 2.84
CA ALA A 545 -29.32 2.01 3.90
C ALA A 545 -30.29 2.67 4.91
N GLU A 546 -30.12 3.97 5.19
CA GLU A 546 -31.09 4.76 5.96
C GLU A 546 -32.40 4.97 5.19
N LEU A 547 -32.35 5.28 3.89
CA LEU A 547 -33.55 5.40 3.06
C LEU A 547 -34.36 4.09 3.01
N ILE A 548 -33.68 2.95 2.92
CA ILE A 548 -34.30 1.61 2.94
C ILE A 548 -34.96 1.36 4.30
N GLN A 549 -34.28 1.65 5.42
CA GLN A 549 -34.84 1.50 6.77
C GLN A 549 -36.11 2.34 6.98
N ARG A 550 -36.09 3.60 6.54
CA ARG A 550 -37.25 4.50 6.63
C ARG A 550 -38.44 3.95 5.85
N ARG A 551 -38.22 3.54 4.60
CA ARG A 551 -39.26 2.93 3.75
C ARG A 551 -39.88 1.67 4.38
N ARG A 552 -39.06 0.81 5.01
CA ARG A 552 -39.56 -0.39 5.72
C ARG A 552 -40.45 0.00 6.91
N LYS A 553 -40.00 0.95 7.73
CA LYS A 553 -40.77 1.45 8.89
C LYS A 553 -42.10 2.09 8.47
N ASP A 554 -42.12 2.85 7.39
CA ASP A 554 -43.33 3.49 6.87
C ASP A 554 -44.36 2.46 6.38
N ARG A 555 -43.91 1.39 5.72
CA ARG A 555 -44.78 0.27 5.31
C ARG A 555 -45.38 -0.47 6.51
N GLU A 556 -44.55 -0.83 7.49
CA GLU A 556 -45.02 -1.50 8.71
C GLU A 556 -45.99 -0.62 9.52
N GLY A 557 -45.74 0.70 9.57
CA GLY A 557 -46.63 1.66 10.21
C GLY A 557 -47.96 1.84 9.48
N GLY A 558 -47.94 1.81 8.15
CA GLY A 558 -49.14 1.87 7.31
C GLY A 558 -50.01 0.61 7.43
N GLU A 559 -49.40 -0.57 7.39
CA GLU A 559 -50.11 -1.85 7.58
C GLU A 559 -50.78 -1.91 8.95
N LYS A 560 -50.07 -1.51 10.01
CA LYS A 560 -50.66 -1.44 11.36
C LYS A 560 -51.84 -0.49 11.45
N LYS A 561 -51.85 0.62 10.72
CA LYS A 561 -53.01 1.52 10.66
C LYS A 561 -54.18 0.89 9.90
N SER A 562 -53.94 0.25 8.76
CA SER A 562 -54.98 -0.42 7.96
C SER A 562 -55.59 -1.68 8.61
N VAL A 563 -54.92 -2.27 9.60
CA VAL A 563 -55.44 -3.40 10.39
C VAL A 563 -56.26 -2.91 11.60
N VAL A 564 -56.09 -1.64 12.00
CA VAL A 564 -56.78 -1.01 13.13
C VAL A 564 -58.04 -0.26 12.70
N GLU A 565 -58.08 0.25 11.47
CA GLU A 565 -59.30 0.71 10.78
C GLU A 565 -60.10 -0.47 10.21
#